data_AF-A0A523BZF2-F1
#
_entry.id   AF-A0A523BZF2-F1
#
_cell.length_a   1.000
_cell.length_b   1.000
_cell.length_c   1.000
_cell.angle_alpha   90.00
_cell.angle_beta   90.00
_cell.angle_gamma   90.00
#
_symmetry.space_group_name_H-M   'P 1'
#
loop_
_entity.id
_entity.type
_entity.pdbx_description
1 polymer ?
#
loop_
_entity_poly.entity_id
_entity_poly.type
_entity_poly.pdbx_seq_one_letter_code
_entity_poly.pdbx_strand_id
1 'polypeptide(L)'
;MVYAYVGDNLLNSFLVSTGTAAHPTVVGQFRIWIMLRYTDMSGPGYYLPDVPYTMYFYEGYGLHGTYWHSNFGTPMSHGCVNLRTEDAGWIFARASVGTLVNVHY
;
A
#
# COMPACT_ATOMS: atom_id res chain seq x y z
N MET A 1 -3.54 -4.44 9.28
CA MET A 1 -2.15 -4.93 9.23
C MET A 1 -1.85 -5.39 7.81
N VAL A 2 -0.59 -5.32 7.37
CA VAL A 2 -0.08 -6.02 6.19
C VAL A 2 0.90 -7.08 6.66
N TYR A 3 0.86 -8.27 6.05
CA TYR A 3 1.78 -9.37 6.32
C TYR A 3 2.52 -9.72 5.04
N ALA A 4 3.85 -9.85 5.12
CA ALA A 4 4.70 -10.16 3.97
C ALA A 4 5.22 -11.60 4.09
N TYR A 5 5.00 -12.41 3.06
CA TYR A 5 5.35 -13.83 3.01
C TYR A 5 6.28 -14.16 1.84
N VAL A 6 7.12 -15.18 2.03
CA VAL A 6 7.79 -15.92 0.93
C VAL A 6 7.43 -17.40 1.07
N GLY A 7 6.65 -17.91 0.12
CA GLY A 7 5.95 -19.18 0.31
C GLY A 7 5.04 -19.07 1.54
N ASP A 8 5.17 -20.02 2.47
CA ASP A 8 4.41 -20.04 3.72
C ASP A 8 5.13 -19.33 4.89
N ASN A 9 6.34 -18.83 4.67
CA ASN A 9 7.14 -18.20 5.72
C ASN A 9 6.76 -16.72 5.86
N LEU A 10 6.20 -16.36 7.02
CA LEU A 10 5.98 -14.96 7.39
C LEU A 10 7.35 -14.28 7.63
N LEU A 11 7.64 -13.26 6.84
CA LEU A 11 8.87 -12.49 6.98
C LEU A 11 8.72 -11.28 7.89
N ASN A 12 7.60 -10.55 7.77
CA ASN A 12 7.34 -9.36 8.57
C ASN A 12 5.86 -8.99 8.57
N SER A 13 5.47 -8.11 9.49
CA SER A 13 4.13 -7.52 9.57
C SER A 13 4.21 -6.03 9.88
N PHE A 14 3.27 -5.27 9.31
CA PHE A 14 3.29 -3.81 9.35
C PHE A 14 1.93 -3.25 9.75
N LEU A 15 1.96 -2.24 10.62
CA LEU A 15 0.78 -1.44 10.94
C LEU A 15 0.51 -0.49 9.77
N VAL A 16 -0.73 -0.44 9.30
CA VAL A 16 -1.12 0.30 8.08
C VAL A 16 -2.39 1.10 8.29
N SER A 17 -2.61 2.10 7.45
CA SER A 17 -3.92 2.76 7.29
C SER A 17 -4.51 2.40 5.94
N THR A 18 -5.64 1.69 5.95
CA THR A 18 -6.39 1.30 4.74
C THR A 18 -7.41 2.36 4.35
N GLY A 19 -8.18 2.06 3.31
CA GLY A 19 -9.31 2.85 2.86
C GLY A 19 -10.36 3.05 3.95
N THR A 20 -10.89 4.26 4.05
CA THR A 20 -12.01 4.60 4.96
C THR A 20 -13.29 3.87 4.55
N ALA A 21 -14.33 3.93 5.39
CA ALA A 21 -15.64 3.34 5.03
C ALA A 21 -16.24 3.95 3.75
N ALA A 22 -15.97 5.23 3.46
CA ALA A 22 -16.43 5.89 2.23
C ALA A 22 -15.58 5.52 1.00
N HIS A 23 -14.34 5.09 1.22
CA HIS A 23 -13.37 4.74 0.18
C HIS A 23 -12.65 3.44 0.54
N PRO A 24 -13.37 2.31 0.62
CA PRO A 24 -12.81 1.07 1.14
C PRO A 24 -11.67 0.56 0.25
N THR A 25 -10.67 -0.06 0.87
CA THR A 25 -9.69 -0.85 0.12
C THR A 25 -10.40 -2.06 -0.48
N VAL A 26 -10.22 -2.28 -1.78
CA VAL A 26 -10.87 -3.36 -2.51
C VAL A 26 -10.42 -4.73 -1.97
N VAL A 27 -11.40 -5.61 -1.70
CA VAL A 27 -11.18 -6.99 -1.24
C VAL A 27 -10.97 -7.90 -2.45
N GLY A 28 -10.00 -8.81 -2.36
CA GLY A 28 -9.72 -9.77 -3.42
C GLY A 28 -8.24 -10.12 -3.54
N GLN A 29 -7.94 -10.92 -4.56
CA GLN A 29 -6.58 -11.30 -4.92
C GLN A 29 -6.14 -10.54 -6.16
N PHE A 30 -5.06 -9.81 -6.01
CA PHE A 30 -4.50 -8.93 -7.03
C PHE A 30 -3.03 -9.22 -7.23
N ARG A 31 -2.45 -8.66 -8.30
CA ARG A 31 -1.01 -8.73 -8.52
C ARG A 31 -0.47 -7.33 -8.69
N ILE A 32 0.66 -7.04 -8.05
CA ILE A 32 1.38 -5.80 -8.28
C ILE A 32 1.65 -5.68 -9.79
N TRP A 33 1.11 -4.67 -10.44
CA TRP A 33 1.25 -4.49 -11.89
C TRP A 33 2.31 -3.45 -12.24
N ILE A 34 2.64 -2.55 -11.31
CA ILE A 34 3.77 -1.62 -11.44
C ILE A 34 4.34 -1.27 -10.06
N MET A 35 5.64 -0.97 -10.05
CA MET A 35 6.38 -0.50 -8.88
C MET A 35 7.14 0.77 -9.26
N LEU A 36 6.92 1.84 -8.51
CA LEU A 36 7.51 3.15 -8.74
C LEU A 36 8.21 3.63 -7.47
N ARG A 37 9.48 4.02 -7.58
CA ARG A 37 10.22 4.54 -6.43
C ARG A 37 9.60 5.83 -5.90
N TYR A 38 9.10 6.68 -6.79
CA TYR A 38 8.33 7.88 -6.51
C TYR A 38 7.24 8.02 -7.57
N THR A 39 6.06 8.50 -7.19
CA THR A 39 5.00 8.89 -8.11
C THR A 39 4.15 9.97 -7.48
N ASP A 40 3.65 10.90 -8.30
CA ASP A 40 2.63 11.83 -7.84
C ASP A 40 1.28 11.09 -7.73
N MET A 41 0.51 11.41 -6.69
CA MET A 41 -0.85 10.90 -6.50
C MET A 41 -1.82 12.06 -6.32
N SER A 42 -2.93 12.02 -7.04
CA SER A 42 -3.96 13.06 -6.98
C SER A 42 -5.35 12.45 -6.99
N GLY A 43 -6.28 13.11 -6.33
CA GLY A 43 -7.70 12.77 -6.32
C GLY A 43 -8.56 13.95 -5.88
N PRO A 44 -9.88 13.77 -5.77
CA PRO A 44 -10.75 14.83 -5.28
C PRO A 44 -10.29 15.34 -3.91
N GLY A 45 -9.86 16.60 -3.86
CA GLY A 45 -9.43 17.26 -2.62
C GLY A 45 -8.00 16.97 -2.16
N TYR A 46 -7.15 16.30 -2.97
CA TYR A 46 -5.73 16.13 -2.62
C TYR A 46 -4.80 16.06 -3.83
N TYR A 47 -3.57 16.52 -3.61
CA TYR A 47 -2.41 16.33 -4.47
C TYR A 47 -1.20 16.04 -3.59
N LEU A 48 -0.56 14.90 -3.82
CA LEU A 48 0.55 14.37 -3.02
C LEU A 48 1.72 14.07 -3.97
N PRO A 49 2.71 14.97 -4.05
CA PRO A 49 3.88 14.74 -4.89
C PRO A 49 4.82 13.69 -4.29
N ASP A 50 5.60 13.03 -5.15
CA ASP A 50 6.72 12.16 -4.75
C ASP A 50 6.36 11.08 -3.73
N VAL A 51 5.19 10.45 -3.85
CA VAL A 51 4.77 9.37 -2.96
C VAL A 51 5.74 8.17 -3.11
N PRO A 52 6.47 7.80 -2.05
CA PRO A 52 7.58 6.88 -2.17
C PRO A 52 7.13 5.41 -2.17
N TYR A 53 7.91 4.57 -2.85
CA TYR A 53 7.79 3.11 -2.84
C TYR A 53 6.38 2.59 -3.19
N THR A 54 5.80 3.17 -4.23
CA THR A 54 4.44 2.86 -4.66
C THR A 54 4.40 1.54 -5.42
N MET A 55 3.52 0.65 -5.00
CA MET A 55 3.28 -0.67 -5.57
C MET A 55 1.78 -0.80 -5.88
N TYR A 56 1.37 -0.47 -7.09
CA TYR A 56 -0.04 -0.56 -7.49
C TYR A 56 -0.43 -2.00 -7.79
N PHE A 57 -1.59 -2.42 -7.29
CA PHE A 57 -2.10 -3.80 -7.44
C PHE A 57 -3.49 -3.87 -8.08
N TYR A 58 -4.28 -2.79 -8.04
CA TYR A 58 -5.61 -2.75 -8.67
C TYR A 58 -5.94 -1.32 -9.11
N GLU A 59 -6.00 -1.05 -10.42
CA GLU A 59 -6.19 0.32 -10.92
C GLU A 59 -5.26 1.32 -10.18
N GLY A 60 -5.80 2.37 -9.56
CA GLY A 60 -5.06 3.34 -8.74
C GLY A 60 -4.78 2.92 -7.28
N TYR A 61 -5.16 1.71 -6.87
CA TYR A 61 -4.94 1.20 -5.51
C TYR A 61 -3.54 0.60 -5.39
N GLY A 62 -2.80 1.05 -4.39
CA GLY A 62 -1.44 0.58 -4.13
C GLY A 62 -1.07 0.54 -2.66
N LEU A 63 0.02 -0.17 -2.38
CA LEU A 63 0.79 -0.01 -1.15
C LEU A 63 1.82 1.10 -1.38
N HIS A 64 1.98 2.02 -0.45
CA HIS A 64 3.00 3.07 -0.59
C HIS A 64 3.43 3.65 0.76
N GLY A 65 4.58 4.31 0.76
CA GLY A 65 5.04 5.09 1.90
C GLY A 65 4.23 6.38 2.05
N THR A 66 4.02 6.80 3.29
CA THR A 66 3.10 7.89 3.62
C THR A 66 3.80 8.89 4.54
N TYR A 67 4.06 10.09 4.00
CA TYR A 67 4.75 11.16 4.73
C TYR A 67 3.81 12.18 5.37
N TRP A 68 2.54 12.23 4.97
CA TRP A 68 1.59 13.27 5.38
C TRP A 68 0.79 12.94 6.64
N HIS A 69 0.86 11.71 7.16
CA HIS A 69 0.23 11.33 8.41
C HIS A 69 0.93 10.15 9.10
N SER A 70 0.64 9.97 10.39
CA SER A 70 1.14 8.85 11.21
C SER A 70 0.04 7.98 11.84
N ASN A 71 -1.21 8.09 11.39
CA ASN A 71 -2.40 7.42 11.94
C ASN A 71 -2.49 5.90 11.62
N PHE A 72 -1.36 5.21 11.59
CA PHE A 72 -1.28 3.79 11.30
C PHE A 72 -2.08 2.98 12.33
N GLY A 73 -2.87 2.02 11.86
CA GLY A 73 -3.82 1.26 12.69
C GLY A 73 -5.26 1.77 12.58
N THR A 74 -5.47 2.93 11.97
CA THR A 74 -6.79 3.49 11.69
C THR A 74 -6.96 3.70 10.19
N PRO A 75 -8.12 3.35 9.59
CA PRO A 75 -8.41 3.68 8.20
C PRO A 75 -8.37 5.19 7.93
N MET A 76 -7.72 5.61 6.86
CA MET A 76 -7.51 7.04 6.54
C MET A 76 -7.46 7.36 5.05
N SER A 77 -7.38 6.35 4.18
CA SER A 77 -7.07 6.57 2.77
C SER A 77 -8.30 6.59 1.87
N HIS A 78 -8.07 6.95 0.59
CA HIS A 78 -9.03 6.81 -0.50
C HIS A 78 -8.99 5.42 -1.18
N GLY A 79 -8.48 4.40 -0.47
CA GLY A 79 -8.42 3.03 -0.96
C GLY A 79 -7.02 2.41 -0.84
N CYS A 80 -5.97 3.20 -1.02
CA CYS A 80 -4.58 2.74 -0.89
C CYS A 80 -4.25 2.22 0.52
N VAL A 81 -3.22 1.38 0.60
CA VAL A 81 -2.68 0.90 1.87
C VAL A 81 -1.48 1.74 2.24
N ASN A 82 -1.65 2.59 3.25
CA ASN A 82 -0.63 3.54 3.69
C ASN A 82 0.28 2.86 4.70
N LEU A 83 1.58 2.87 4.42
CA LEU A 83 2.63 2.38 5.31
C LEU A 83 3.53 3.52 5.77
N ARG A 84 4.25 3.30 6.86
CA ARG A 84 5.45 4.11 7.14
C ARG A 84 6.39 4.00 5.95
N THR A 85 7.08 5.08 5.60
CA THR A 85 7.96 5.08 4.43
C THR A 85 9.06 4.03 4.50
N GLU A 86 9.59 3.75 5.71
CA GLU A 86 10.55 2.68 5.95
C GLU A 86 9.99 1.28 5.69
N ASP A 87 8.75 1.03 6.13
CA ASP A 87 8.06 -0.25 5.92
C ASP A 87 7.74 -0.47 4.44
N ALA A 88 7.26 0.58 3.75
CA ALA A 88 7.04 0.54 2.31
C ALA A 88 8.34 0.25 1.55
N GLY A 89 9.45 0.88 1.95
CA GLY A 89 10.77 0.62 1.37
C GLY A 89 11.24 -0.82 1.60
N TRP A 90 10.95 -1.39 2.77
CA TRP A 90 11.27 -2.78 3.08
C TRP A 90 10.53 -3.76 2.16
N ILE A 91 9.23 -3.53 1.92
CA ILE A 91 8.42 -4.35 1.01
C ILE A 91 8.88 -4.14 -0.43
N PHE A 92 9.07 -2.89 -0.86
CA PHE A 92 9.49 -2.53 -2.21
C PHE A 92 10.81 -3.20 -2.62
N ALA A 93 11.74 -3.34 -1.68
CA ALA A 93 13.02 -4.01 -1.92
C ALA A 93 12.91 -5.54 -2.09
N ARG A 94 11.75 -6.15 -1.79
CA ARG A 94 11.54 -7.61 -1.76
C ARG A 94 10.41 -8.09 -2.67
N ALA A 95 9.42 -7.25 -2.91
CA ALA A 95 8.36 -7.51 -3.87
C ALA A 95 8.87 -7.32 -5.30
N SER A 96 8.14 -7.88 -6.24
CA SER A 96 8.33 -7.65 -7.67
C SER A 96 6.98 -7.39 -8.32
N VAL A 97 7.00 -6.86 -9.55
CA VAL A 97 5.82 -6.94 -10.41
C VAL A 97 5.40 -8.42 -10.50
N GLY A 98 4.10 -8.67 -10.33
CA GLY A 98 3.50 -10.00 -10.24
C GLY A 98 3.31 -10.55 -8.82
N THR A 99 3.91 -9.96 -7.78
CA THR A 99 3.68 -10.38 -6.38
C THR A 99 2.19 -10.31 -6.03
N LEU A 100 1.67 -11.38 -5.40
CA LEU A 100 0.29 -11.47 -4.96
C LEU A 100 0.03 -10.48 -3.82
N VAL A 101 -1.07 -9.73 -3.94
CA VAL A 101 -1.66 -8.93 -2.88
C VAL A 101 -3.03 -9.51 -2.58
N ASN A 102 -3.19 -10.11 -1.39
CA ASN A 102 -4.46 -10.67 -0.95
C ASN A 102 -5.06 -9.73 0.10
N VAL A 103 -6.13 -9.03 -0.27
CA VAL A 103 -6.87 -8.16 0.65
C VAL A 103 -8.11 -8.91 1.14
N HIS A 104 -8.20 -9.10 2.46
CA HIS A 104 -9.29 -9.79 3.13
C HIS A 104 -9.50 -9.24 4.54
N TYR A 105 -10.62 -9.63 5.18
CA TYR A 105 -10.91 -9.35 6.58
C TYR A 105 -10.37 -10.44 7.51
#